data_AF-A0A2C9KQU1-F1
#
_entry.id   AF-A0A2C9KQU1-F1
#
_cell.length_a   1.000
_cell.length_b   1.000
_cell.length_c   1.000
_cell.angle_alpha   90.00
_cell.angle_beta   90.00
_cell.angle_gamma   90.00
#
_symmetry.space_group_name_H-M   'P 1'
#
loop_
_entity.id
_entity.type
_entity.pdbx_description
1 polymer ?
#
loop_
_entity_poly.entity_id
_entity_poly.type
_entity_poly.pdbx_seq_one_letter_code
_entity_poly.pdbx_strand_id
1 'polypeptide(L)'
;MGGWFSVFDHGTPEVAVFEKGNKTEKEESIRGCLKPHNKQLTTSEFTINSLPEGYQEDDIYELVNYIADFTVRISVNFSSKKRLNFWQQAKVQFQGNNRGERHSGSGRIADVYQDTNEIKTCLCSNCINGTKNNAPKEIWTVVVFTATHVVFDDSEARRSECKLFYDTKDGMFKQLNVSKCRWRNVAHLTYSASSLLGHQVVL
;
A
#
# COMPACT_ATOMS: atom_id res chain seq x y z
N MET A 1 27.80 3.28 -23.44
CA MET A 1 26.38 3.01 -23.78
C MET A 1 25.98 1.74 -23.06
N GLY A 2 25.07 1.82 -22.11
CA GLY A 2 24.67 0.70 -21.26
C GLY A 2 23.47 1.09 -20.40
N GLY A 3 22.36 1.43 -21.06
CA GLY A 3 21.09 1.66 -20.38
C GLY A 3 20.45 0.31 -20.10
N TRP A 4 20.45 -0.10 -18.83
CA TRP A 4 19.70 -1.25 -18.36
C TRP A 4 18.22 -0.90 -18.38
N PHE A 5 17.54 -1.23 -19.47
CA PHE A 5 16.08 -1.16 -19.54
C PHE A 5 15.49 -2.30 -18.70
N SER A 6 15.17 -2.04 -17.44
CA SER A 6 14.30 -2.94 -16.70
C SER A 6 12.85 -2.63 -17.10
N VAL A 7 12.34 -3.36 -18.10
CA VAL A 7 10.90 -3.38 -18.43
C VAL A 7 10.19 -4.23 -17.37
N PHE A 8 10.18 -3.76 -16.13
CA PHE A 8 9.35 -4.33 -15.08
C PHE A 8 8.14 -3.42 -14.94
N ASP A 9 7.03 -3.86 -15.55
CA ASP A 9 5.73 -3.31 -15.25
C ASP A 9 5.31 -3.87 -13.89
N HIS A 10 5.36 -3.03 -12.86
CA HIS A 10 4.98 -3.40 -11.50
C HIS A 10 3.47 -3.65 -11.36
N GLY A 11 2.67 -3.47 -12.41
CA GLY A 11 1.30 -3.97 -12.53
C GLY A 11 0.28 -3.37 -11.56
N THR A 12 0.72 -2.54 -10.61
CA THR A 12 -0.16 -1.79 -9.70
C THR A 12 0.33 -0.35 -9.53
N PRO A 13 -0.60 0.62 -9.38
CA PRO A 13 -0.30 2.03 -9.14
C PRO A 13 0.18 2.25 -7.69
N GLU A 14 1.17 1.48 -7.28
CA GLU A 14 1.68 1.50 -5.92
C GLU A 14 3.05 2.12 -5.84
N VAL A 15 3.22 2.95 -4.82
CA VAL A 15 4.46 3.68 -4.57
C VAL A 15 4.97 3.23 -3.21
N ALA A 16 6.26 2.88 -3.13
CA ALA A 16 6.98 2.76 -1.88
C ALA A 16 7.90 3.97 -1.70
N VAL A 17 7.88 4.55 -0.50
CA VAL A 17 8.70 5.67 -0.08
C VAL A 17 9.46 5.29 1.18
N PHE A 18 10.79 5.33 1.13
CA PHE A 18 11.66 5.10 2.28
C PHE A 18 11.86 6.40 3.05
N GLU A 19 11.63 6.38 4.37
CA GLU A 19 11.67 7.60 5.18
C GLU A 19 13.09 8.14 5.42
N LYS A 20 14.12 7.31 5.17
CA LYS A 20 15.54 7.67 5.37
C LYS A 20 16.21 8.37 4.20
N GLY A 21 15.48 8.65 3.13
CA GLY A 21 16.02 9.46 2.04
C GLY A 21 16.27 10.89 2.49
N ASN A 22 17.54 11.24 2.70
CA ASN A 22 18.02 12.61 2.51
C ASN A 22 17.35 13.18 1.22
N LYS A 23 17.03 14.48 1.18
CA LYS A 23 16.58 15.17 -0.06
C LYS A 23 17.31 14.67 -1.31
N THR A 24 18.60 14.36 -1.19
CA THR A 24 19.44 13.76 -2.23
C THR A 24 18.93 12.40 -2.77
N GLU A 25 18.49 11.44 -1.96
CA GLU A 25 17.97 10.15 -2.45
C GLU A 25 16.60 10.31 -3.12
N LYS A 26 15.77 11.23 -2.63
CA LYS A 26 14.51 11.60 -3.29
C LYS A 26 14.77 12.24 -4.65
N GLU A 27 15.75 13.13 -4.72
CA GLU A 27 16.20 13.75 -5.98
C GLU A 27 16.85 12.73 -6.92
N GLU A 28 17.61 11.76 -6.44
CA GLU A 28 18.21 10.69 -7.23
C GLU A 28 17.16 9.70 -7.76
N SER A 29 16.16 9.35 -6.96
CA SER A 29 15.00 8.55 -7.40
C SER A 29 14.24 9.28 -8.52
N ILE A 30 14.08 10.60 -8.43
CA ILE A 30 13.49 11.43 -9.49
C ILE A 30 14.39 11.45 -10.73
N ARG A 31 15.71 11.60 -10.59
CA ARG A 31 16.66 11.61 -11.72
C ARG A 31 16.70 10.30 -12.49
N GLY A 32 16.49 9.17 -11.82
CA GLY A 32 16.45 7.84 -12.42
C GLY A 32 15.10 7.44 -13.02
N CYS A 33 14.05 8.21 -12.77
CA CYS A 33 12.71 7.88 -13.23
C CYS A 33 12.36 8.63 -14.52
N LEU A 34 11.97 7.88 -15.55
CA LEU A 34 11.58 8.44 -16.85
C LEU A 34 10.16 9.06 -16.84
N LYS A 35 9.40 8.88 -15.75
CA LYS A 35 8.03 9.40 -15.67
C LYS A 35 8.05 10.91 -15.41
N PRO A 36 7.15 11.69 -16.03
CA PRO A 36 7.06 13.12 -15.81
C PRO A 36 6.51 13.42 -14.40
N HIS A 37 7.41 13.64 -13.45
CA HIS A 37 7.05 13.95 -12.05
C HIS A 37 6.40 15.32 -11.88
N ASN A 38 6.64 16.25 -12.82
CA ASN A 38 6.08 17.60 -12.82
C ASN A 38 4.59 17.67 -13.22
N LYS A 39 3.99 16.56 -13.64
CA LYS A 39 2.58 16.47 -14.04
C LYS A 39 1.72 15.72 -13.01
N GLN A 40 2.27 15.39 -11.85
CA GLN A 40 1.53 14.73 -10.78
C GLN A 40 0.64 15.76 -10.08
N LEU A 41 -0.65 15.45 -9.97
CA LEU A 41 -1.62 16.26 -9.25
C LEU A 41 -1.90 15.62 -7.90
N THR A 42 -2.03 16.43 -6.86
CA THR A 42 -2.67 15.97 -5.62
C THR A 42 -4.17 15.77 -5.84
N THR A 43 -4.80 14.96 -5.01
CA THR A 43 -6.27 14.78 -4.98
C THR A 43 -7.00 16.13 -4.91
N SER A 44 -6.46 17.07 -4.12
CA SER A 44 -7.04 18.41 -3.97
C SER A 44 -6.86 19.34 -5.18
N GLU A 45 -5.92 19.03 -6.08
CA GLU A 45 -5.66 19.78 -7.32
C GLU A 45 -6.33 19.12 -8.54
N PHE A 46 -6.84 17.90 -8.38
CA PHE A 46 -7.48 17.15 -9.45
C PHE A 46 -8.86 17.73 -9.77
N THR A 47 -9.05 18.15 -11.02
CA THR A 47 -10.30 18.73 -11.52
C THR A 47 -10.79 17.95 -12.73
N ILE A 48 -12.05 18.12 -13.15
CA ILE A 48 -12.55 17.48 -14.37
C ILE A 48 -11.71 17.84 -15.61
N ASN A 49 -11.17 19.07 -15.66
CA ASN A 49 -10.29 19.52 -16.74
C ASN A 49 -8.89 18.85 -16.73
N SER A 50 -8.55 18.14 -15.64
CA SER A 50 -7.35 17.32 -15.54
C SER A 50 -7.49 16.00 -16.30
N LEU A 51 -8.72 15.58 -16.64
CA LEU A 51 -8.99 14.42 -17.48
C LEU A 51 -8.78 14.75 -18.96
N PRO A 52 -8.39 13.76 -19.80
CA PRO A 52 -8.34 13.96 -21.24
C PRO A 52 -9.72 14.34 -21.79
N GLU A 53 -9.77 15.16 -22.85
CA GLU A 53 -11.00 15.79 -23.39
C GLU A 53 -12.18 14.80 -23.57
N GLY A 54 -11.91 13.58 -24.04
CA GLY A 54 -12.94 12.54 -24.23
C GLY A 54 -13.37 11.79 -22.96
N TYR A 55 -12.87 12.17 -21.78
CA TYR A 55 -13.18 11.57 -20.48
C TYR A 55 -13.62 12.63 -19.45
N GLN A 56 -13.90 13.86 -19.88
CA GLN A 56 -14.35 14.96 -19.01
C GLN A 56 -15.85 14.85 -18.71
N GLU A 57 -16.28 13.66 -18.29
CA GLU A 57 -17.64 13.35 -17.87
C GLU A 57 -17.71 13.34 -16.34
N ASP A 58 -18.83 13.81 -15.78
CA ASP A 58 -18.99 13.98 -14.33
C ASP A 58 -18.86 12.65 -13.59
N ASP A 59 -19.40 11.55 -14.15
CA ASP A 59 -19.35 10.21 -13.55
C ASP A 59 -17.92 9.64 -13.52
N ILE A 60 -17.12 9.87 -14.55
CA ILE A 60 -15.70 9.48 -14.59
C ILE A 60 -14.90 10.30 -13.58
N TYR A 61 -15.15 11.62 -13.51
CA TYR A 61 -14.51 12.48 -12.52
C TYR A 61 -14.84 12.03 -11.09
N GLU A 62 -16.10 11.78 -10.78
CA GLU A 62 -16.54 11.27 -9.48
C GLU A 62 -15.91 9.90 -9.18
N LEU A 63 -15.92 8.98 -10.14
CA LEU A 63 -15.30 7.65 -10.00
C LEU A 63 -13.81 7.76 -9.64
N VAL A 64 -13.06 8.64 -10.30
CA VAL A 64 -11.63 8.82 -10.02
C VAL A 64 -11.43 9.39 -8.60
N ASN A 65 -12.25 10.33 -8.16
CA ASN A 65 -12.20 10.85 -6.79
C ASN A 65 -12.52 9.75 -5.77
N TYR A 66 -13.55 8.93 -6.01
CA TYR A 66 -13.88 7.81 -5.13
C TYR A 66 -12.77 6.76 -5.05
N ILE A 67 -12.11 6.46 -6.18
CA ILE A 67 -10.95 5.57 -6.19
C ILE A 67 -9.79 6.19 -5.40
N ALA A 68 -9.58 7.50 -5.51
CA ALA A 68 -8.56 8.20 -4.74
C ALA A 68 -8.84 8.13 -3.22
N ASP A 69 -10.10 8.32 -2.80
CA ASP A 69 -10.53 8.21 -1.40
C ASP A 69 -10.32 6.79 -0.80
N PHE A 70 -10.31 5.75 -1.64
CA PHE A 70 -9.98 4.39 -1.23
C PHE A 70 -8.48 4.13 -1.10
N THR A 71 -7.63 5.10 -1.42
CA THR A 71 -6.18 4.97 -1.25
C THR A 71 -5.83 5.05 0.23
N VAL A 72 -4.99 4.11 0.66
CA VAL A 72 -4.47 4.10 2.03
C VAL A 72 -2.97 4.23 2.04
N ARG A 73 -2.43 4.82 3.10
CA ARG A 73 -1.00 4.84 3.38
C ARG A 73 -0.67 3.76 4.38
N ILE A 74 0.28 2.91 4.02
CA ILE A 74 0.79 1.82 4.85
C ILE A 74 2.19 2.20 5.30
N SER A 75 2.41 2.39 6.59
CA SER A 75 3.73 2.60 7.18
C SER A 75 4.21 1.31 7.82
N VAL A 76 5.32 0.78 7.34
CA VAL A 76 5.92 -0.48 7.79
C VAL A 76 7.15 -0.18 8.64
N ASN A 77 7.05 -0.48 9.93
CA ASN A 77 8.11 -0.19 10.90
C ASN A 77 9.05 -1.39 11.16
N PHE A 78 8.86 -2.48 10.43
CA PHE A 78 9.56 -3.74 10.63
C PHE A 78 9.78 -4.47 9.31
N SER A 79 11.03 -4.85 9.02
CA SER A 79 11.36 -5.70 7.88
C SER A 79 11.47 -7.16 8.31
N SER A 80 10.78 -8.06 7.62
CA SER A 80 10.82 -9.48 7.90
C SER A 80 12.21 -10.07 7.61
N LYS A 81 12.65 -11.01 8.45
CA LYS A 81 13.86 -11.81 8.17
C LYS A 81 13.71 -12.68 6.93
N LYS A 82 12.47 -12.92 6.48
CA LYS A 82 12.15 -13.70 5.29
C LYS A 82 12.15 -12.88 4.00
N ARG A 83 12.21 -11.54 4.10
CA ARG A 83 12.31 -10.66 2.93
C ARG A 83 13.56 -11.04 2.14
N LEU A 84 13.39 -11.21 0.84
CA LEU A 84 14.48 -11.62 -0.04
C LEU A 84 15.49 -10.49 -0.19
N ASN A 85 16.76 -10.81 -0.37
CA ASN A 85 17.77 -9.79 -0.66
C ASN A 85 17.65 -9.25 -2.09
N PHE A 86 17.15 -10.09 -2.99
CA PHE A 86 17.07 -9.82 -4.42
C PHE A 86 15.66 -10.15 -4.92
N TRP A 87 15.22 -9.42 -5.93
CA TRP A 87 13.95 -9.69 -6.61
C TRP A 87 14.09 -10.93 -7.49
N GLN A 88 13.47 -12.04 -7.07
CA GLN A 88 13.51 -13.32 -7.80
C GLN A 88 14.95 -13.78 -8.11
N GLN A 89 15.21 -14.25 -9.33
CA GLN A 89 16.55 -14.62 -9.82
C GLN A 89 17.33 -13.43 -10.39
N ALA A 90 16.77 -12.21 -10.36
CA ALA A 90 17.45 -11.03 -10.88
C ALA A 90 18.55 -10.57 -9.90
N LYS A 91 19.59 -9.92 -10.42
CA LYS A 91 20.60 -9.22 -9.61
C LYS A 91 20.10 -7.87 -9.06
N VAL A 92 18.81 -7.60 -9.14
CA VAL A 92 18.19 -6.37 -8.65
C VAL A 92 17.87 -6.55 -7.18
N GLN A 93 18.40 -5.66 -6.33
CA GLN A 93 18.15 -5.70 -4.90
C GLN A 93 16.66 -5.48 -4.62
N PHE A 94 16.11 -6.30 -3.71
CA PHE A 94 14.72 -6.15 -3.28
C PHE A 94 14.60 -4.84 -2.49
N GLN A 95 13.67 -3.96 -2.90
CA GLN A 95 13.42 -2.71 -2.18
C GLN A 95 13.05 -3.02 -0.72
N GLY A 96 13.55 -2.25 0.25
CA GLY A 96 13.25 -2.46 1.68
C GLY A 96 13.94 -3.66 2.32
N ASN A 97 14.99 -4.21 1.71
CA ASN A 97 15.84 -5.21 2.36
C ASN A 97 16.75 -4.63 3.47
N ASN A 98 16.83 -3.30 3.59
CA ASN A 98 17.59 -2.66 4.65
C ASN A 98 16.87 -2.87 5.99
N ARG A 99 17.31 -3.90 6.71
CA ARG A 99 16.69 -4.32 7.97
C ARG A 99 16.72 -3.18 8.98
N GLY A 100 15.55 -2.87 9.54
CA GLY A 100 15.41 -1.83 10.56
C GLY A 100 15.15 -0.43 10.00
N GLU A 101 15.02 -0.28 8.68
CA GLU A 101 14.55 0.96 8.08
C GLU A 101 13.03 0.99 8.04
N ARG A 102 12.48 2.18 8.30
CA ARG A 102 11.06 2.45 8.12
C ARG A 102 10.80 2.77 6.66
N HIS A 103 9.77 2.17 6.12
CA HIS A 103 9.29 2.48 4.78
C HIS A 103 7.79 2.62 4.82
N SER A 104 7.27 3.34 3.85
CA SER A 104 5.84 3.47 3.65
C SER A 104 5.50 3.12 2.21
N GLY A 105 4.26 2.76 1.96
CA GLY A 105 3.73 2.67 0.62
C GLY A 105 2.25 2.92 0.57
N SER A 106 1.69 2.84 -0.62
CA SER A 106 0.24 2.95 -0.84
C SER A 106 -0.41 1.58 -0.93
N GLY A 107 -1.72 1.54 -0.72
CA GLY A 107 -2.59 0.44 -1.08
C GLY A 107 -3.97 0.98 -1.45
N ARG A 108 -4.90 0.11 -1.85
CA ARG A 108 -6.32 0.48 -2.02
C ARG A 108 -7.23 -0.43 -1.21
N ILE A 109 -8.32 0.13 -0.70
CA ILE A 109 -9.43 -0.65 -0.19
C ILE A 109 -10.06 -1.43 -1.35
N ALA A 110 -10.15 -2.74 -1.17
CA ALA A 110 -10.71 -3.67 -2.15
C ALA A 110 -12.10 -4.17 -1.73
N ASP A 111 -12.33 -4.33 -0.43
CA ASP A 111 -13.58 -4.83 0.12
C ASP A 111 -13.77 -4.38 1.58
N VAL A 112 -15.02 -4.31 2.03
CA VAL A 112 -15.41 -4.03 3.41
C VAL A 112 -16.60 -4.90 3.77
N TYR A 113 -16.44 -5.77 4.76
CA TYR A 113 -17.51 -6.66 5.18
C TYR A 113 -17.56 -6.84 6.69
N GLN A 114 -18.76 -7.04 7.21
CA GLN A 114 -18.99 -7.36 8.62
C GLN A 114 -18.69 -8.85 8.83
N ASP A 115 -17.89 -9.16 9.85
CA ASP A 115 -17.67 -10.56 10.23
C ASP A 115 -18.78 -10.99 11.19
N THR A 116 -19.83 -11.63 10.66
CA THR A 116 -20.98 -12.07 11.44
C THR A 116 -20.75 -13.38 12.19
N ASN A 117 -19.66 -14.09 11.88
CA ASN A 117 -19.43 -15.45 12.36
C ASN A 117 -18.63 -15.49 13.67
N GLU A 118 -18.01 -14.38 14.05
CA GLU A 118 -17.18 -14.29 15.26
C GLU A 118 -17.60 -13.08 16.11
N ILE A 119 -18.00 -13.33 17.35
CA ILE A 119 -18.11 -12.25 18.36
C ILE A 119 -16.68 -11.83 18.69
N LYS A 120 -16.21 -10.79 18.02
CA LYS A 120 -14.90 -10.21 18.31
C LYS A 120 -15.04 -9.16 19.41
N THR A 121 -14.08 -9.12 20.33
CA THR A 121 -13.98 -8.06 21.32
C THR A 121 -13.03 -6.98 20.81
N CYS A 122 -13.28 -5.73 21.19
CA CYS A 122 -12.40 -4.63 20.81
C CYS A 122 -11.06 -4.74 21.56
N LEU A 123 -9.96 -4.80 20.81
CA LEU A 123 -8.61 -4.96 21.36
C LEU A 123 -7.95 -3.65 21.83
N CYS A 124 -8.67 -2.53 21.86
CA CYS A 124 -8.07 -1.26 22.32
C CYS A 124 -7.90 -1.25 23.84
N SER A 125 -6.86 -0.58 24.35
CA SER A 125 -6.54 -0.56 25.78
C SER A 125 -7.70 -0.11 26.67
N ASN A 126 -8.55 0.80 26.18
CA ASN A 126 -9.74 1.26 26.88
C ASN A 126 -10.81 0.17 27.01
N CYS A 127 -10.92 -0.73 26.03
CA CYS A 127 -11.87 -1.86 26.03
C CYS A 127 -11.29 -3.13 26.66
N ILE A 128 -9.98 -3.21 26.91
CA ILE A 128 -9.36 -4.31 27.67
C ILE A 128 -9.43 -4.00 29.17
N ASN A 129 -9.16 -2.73 29.54
CA ASN A 129 -9.03 -2.29 30.93
C ASN A 129 -10.33 -1.72 31.53
N GLY A 130 -11.37 -1.54 30.71
CA GLY A 130 -12.61 -0.88 31.13
C GLY A 130 -13.64 -1.85 31.74
N THR A 131 -14.43 -1.41 32.71
CA THR A 131 -15.53 -2.21 33.31
C THR A 131 -16.70 -2.52 32.35
N LYS A 132 -16.71 -1.96 31.13
CA LYS A 132 -17.69 -2.24 30.05
C LYS A 132 -17.26 -3.40 29.13
N ASN A 133 -16.52 -4.36 29.67
CA ASN A 133 -15.63 -5.28 28.94
C ASN A 133 -16.27 -6.25 27.92
N ASN A 134 -17.60 -6.35 27.79
CA ASN A 134 -18.23 -7.44 27.01
C ASN A 134 -19.41 -7.02 26.13
N ALA A 135 -19.64 -5.72 25.89
CA ALA A 135 -20.68 -5.36 24.92
C ALA A 135 -20.22 -5.80 23.52
N PRO A 136 -20.98 -6.66 22.82
CA PRO A 136 -20.63 -7.04 21.45
C PRO A 136 -20.56 -5.78 20.61
N LYS A 137 -19.44 -5.60 19.92
CA LYS A 137 -19.28 -4.51 18.96
C LYS A 137 -19.33 -5.08 17.57
N GLU A 138 -20.00 -4.35 16.68
CA GLU A 138 -19.90 -4.64 15.26
C GLU A 138 -18.46 -4.43 14.82
N ILE A 139 -17.88 -5.48 14.25
CA ILE A 139 -16.50 -5.47 13.77
C ILE A 139 -16.51 -5.71 12.28
N TRP A 140 -15.92 -4.74 11.60
CA TRP A 140 -15.80 -4.70 10.15
C TRP A 140 -14.38 -5.09 9.77
N THR A 141 -14.25 -5.90 8.74
CA THR A 141 -12.99 -6.20 8.09
C THR A 141 -12.87 -5.32 6.87
N VAL A 142 -11.79 -4.54 6.80
CA VAL A 142 -11.41 -3.76 5.61
C VAL A 142 -10.27 -4.50 4.94
N VAL A 143 -10.47 -4.86 3.69
CA VAL A 143 -9.51 -5.61 2.88
C VAL A 143 -8.72 -4.59 2.06
N VAL A 144 -7.41 -4.54 2.26
CA VAL A 144 -6.53 -3.62 1.51
C VAL A 144 -5.61 -4.39 0.59
N PHE A 145 -5.60 -4.05 -0.70
CA PHE A 145 -4.60 -4.51 -1.65
C PHE A 145 -3.40 -3.58 -1.64
N THR A 146 -2.22 -4.16 -1.46
CA THR A 146 -0.93 -3.49 -1.60
C THR A 146 0.09 -4.42 -2.26
N ALA A 147 1.29 -3.94 -2.53
CA ALA A 147 2.34 -4.65 -3.22
C ALA A 147 3.23 -5.36 -2.21
N THR A 148 3.76 -6.51 -2.62
CA THR A 148 4.65 -7.31 -1.76
C THR A 148 5.94 -6.58 -1.37
N HIS A 149 6.37 -5.58 -2.14
CA HIS A 149 7.51 -4.76 -1.77
C HIS A 149 7.17 -3.75 -0.65
N VAL A 150 5.90 -3.37 -0.49
CA VAL A 150 5.41 -2.57 0.64
C VAL A 150 5.29 -3.48 1.87
N VAL A 151 4.44 -4.50 1.82
CA VAL A 151 4.30 -5.49 2.90
C VAL A 151 4.66 -6.88 2.38
N PHE A 152 5.71 -7.49 2.93
CA PHE A 152 6.23 -8.77 2.43
C PHE A 152 5.51 -10.00 3.01
N ASP A 153 5.21 -9.99 4.30
CA ASP A 153 4.56 -11.11 4.99
C ASP A 153 3.74 -10.66 6.22
N ASP A 154 3.13 -11.65 6.89
CA ASP A 154 2.29 -11.42 8.07
C ASP A 154 3.02 -10.73 9.23
N SER A 155 4.34 -10.91 9.35
CA SER A 155 5.12 -10.29 10.41
C SER A 155 5.35 -8.80 10.17
N GLU A 156 5.49 -8.39 8.90
CA GLU A 156 5.46 -6.98 8.51
C GLU A 156 4.05 -6.40 8.66
N ALA A 157 3.02 -7.11 8.17
CA ALA A 157 1.63 -6.67 8.23
C ALA A 157 1.18 -6.33 9.65
N ARG A 158 1.43 -7.21 10.63
CA ARG A 158 1.04 -7.00 12.04
C ARG A 158 1.71 -5.83 12.73
N ARG A 159 2.80 -5.32 12.16
CA ARG A 159 3.60 -4.20 12.70
C ARG A 159 3.55 -2.97 11.80
N SER A 160 2.59 -2.96 10.87
CA SER A 160 2.33 -1.84 9.99
C SER A 160 1.19 -0.99 10.53
N GLU A 161 1.22 0.29 10.21
CA GLU A 161 0.11 1.23 10.41
C GLU A 161 -0.56 1.47 9.07
N CYS A 162 -1.89 1.36 9.01
CA CYS A 162 -2.66 1.68 7.81
C CYS A 162 -3.52 2.92 8.09
N LYS A 163 -3.35 3.97 7.28
CA LYS A 163 -4.00 5.28 7.45
C LYS A 163 -4.86 5.61 6.23
N LEU A 164 -6.12 5.94 6.48
CA LEU A 164 -7.05 6.51 5.51
C LEU A 164 -7.09 8.02 5.65
N PHE A 165 -7.46 8.72 4.57
CA PHE A 165 -7.65 10.16 4.55
C PHE A 165 -6.40 10.93 5.01
N TYR A 166 -5.21 10.42 4.67
CA TYR A 166 -3.94 10.97 5.17
C TYR A 166 -3.51 12.24 4.41
N ASP A 167 -4.19 12.55 3.31
CA ASP A 167 -3.93 13.63 2.36
C ASP A 167 -4.93 14.80 2.50
N THR A 168 -5.78 14.78 3.52
CA THR A 168 -6.72 15.88 3.81
C THR A 168 -5.99 17.13 4.31
N LYS A 169 -6.54 18.31 3.98
CA LYS A 169 -5.94 19.61 4.34
C LYS A 169 -5.85 19.86 5.84
N ASP A 170 -6.70 19.23 6.63
CA ASP A 170 -6.70 19.31 8.10
C ASP A 170 -5.68 18.37 8.77
N GLY A 171 -5.04 17.49 7.99
CA GLY A 171 -4.09 16.50 8.48
C GLY A 171 -4.73 15.40 9.34
N MET A 172 -6.06 15.31 9.36
CA MET A 172 -6.79 14.29 10.12
C MET A 172 -6.84 12.98 9.36
N PHE A 173 -6.39 11.89 9.99
CA PHE A 173 -6.46 10.56 9.39
C PHE A 173 -7.24 9.58 10.27
N LYS A 174 -7.73 8.51 9.65
CA LYS A 174 -8.26 7.34 10.38
C LYS A 174 -7.27 6.21 10.29
N GLN A 175 -6.88 5.66 11.44
CA GLN A 175 -5.98 4.53 11.50
C GLN A 175 -6.77 3.23 11.65
N LEU A 176 -6.50 2.28 10.76
CA LEU A 176 -6.95 0.90 10.94
C LEU A 176 -5.95 0.19 11.86
N ASN A 177 -6.49 -0.43 12.90
CA ASN A 177 -5.71 -1.19 13.86
C ASN A 177 -5.81 -2.68 13.53
N VAL A 178 -4.71 -3.41 13.70
CA VAL A 178 -4.62 -4.87 13.51
C VAL A 178 -4.74 -5.27 12.03
N SER A 179 -3.60 -5.30 11.35
CA SER A 179 -3.46 -5.80 9.99
C SER A 179 -2.87 -7.21 9.98
N LYS A 180 -3.35 -8.08 9.09
CA LYS A 180 -2.84 -9.44 8.89
C LYS A 180 -2.70 -9.71 7.40
N CYS A 181 -1.62 -10.35 7.00
CA CYS A 181 -1.52 -10.85 5.64
C CYS A 181 -2.55 -11.98 5.42
N ARG A 182 -3.59 -11.71 4.64
CA ARG A 182 -4.64 -12.66 4.26
C ARG A 182 -4.20 -13.53 3.10
N TRP A 183 -3.67 -12.90 2.07
CA TRP A 183 -3.21 -13.55 0.85
C TRP A 183 -1.95 -12.86 0.36
N ARG A 184 -1.07 -13.66 -0.25
CA ARG A 184 0.08 -13.16 -0.99
C ARG A 184 0.27 -14.04 -2.21
N ASN A 185 0.67 -13.43 -3.32
CA ASN A 185 1.07 -14.20 -4.48
C ASN A 185 2.41 -14.89 -4.18
N VAL A 186 2.37 -16.20 -3.91
CA VAL A 186 3.58 -17.02 -3.90
C VAL A 186 3.73 -17.53 -5.32
N ALA A 187 4.43 -16.78 -6.16
CA ALA A 187 4.89 -17.33 -7.43
C ALA A 187 5.70 -18.59 -7.09
N HIS A 188 5.11 -19.77 -7.30
CA HIS A 188 5.86 -21.01 -7.23
C HIS A 188 6.99 -20.86 -8.24
N LEU A 189 8.22 -21.03 -7.78
CA LEU A 189 9.42 -21.07 -8.63
C LEU A 189 9.42 -22.26 -9.64
N THR A 190 8.26 -22.89 -9.87
CA THR A 190 8.07 -23.92 -10.88
C THR A 190 7.70 -23.26 -12.21
N TYR A 191 8.70 -23.18 -13.07
CA TYR A 191 8.65 -22.77 -14.47
C TYR A 191 7.35 -23.17 -15.20
N SER A 192 6.56 -22.18 -15.62
CA SER A 192 6.06 -22.10 -17.00
C SER A 192 5.82 -20.62 -17.34
N ALA A 193 6.37 -20.19 -18.46
CA ALA A 193 6.39 -18.79 -18.89
C ALA A 193 5.00 -18.35 -19.38
N SER A 194 4.17 -17.77 -18.51
CA SER A 194 3.04 -16.91 -18.94
C SER A 194 2.33 -16.12 -17.84
N SER A 195 2.60 -16.32 -16.53
CA SER A 195 1.91 -15.56 -15.49
C SER A 195 2.74 -14.39 -14.96
N LEU A 196 2.67 -13.25 -15.65
CA LEU A 196 2.97 -11.92 -15.08
C LEU A 196 1.87 -11.56 -14.07
N LEU A 197 1.79 -12.28 -12.96
CA LEU A 197 0.85 -11.94 -11.89
C LEU A 197 1.53 -10.99 -10.91
N GLY A 198 0.99 -9.77 -10.82
CA GLY A 198 1.35 -8.80 -9.79
C GLY A 198 1.34 -9.44 -8.41
N HIS A 199 2.34 -9.10 -7.60
CA HIS A 199 2.45 -9.62 -6.25
C HIS A 199 1.66 -8.69 -5.33
N GLN A 200 0.39 -9.02 -5.12
CA GLN A 200 -0.48 -8.29 -4.19
C GLN A 200 -0.50 -8.98 -2.82
N VAL A 201 -0.52 -8.18 -1.77
CA VAL A 201 -0.77 -8.56 -0.40
C VAL A 201 -2.09 -7.96 0.03
N VAL A 202 -2.90 -8.82 0.64
CA VAL A 202 -4.19 -8.46 1.20
C VAL A 202 -4.00 -8.30 2.71
N LEU A 203 -4.24 -7.10 3.24
CA LEU A 203 -4.16 -6.79 4.69
C LEU A 203 -5.50 -6.93 5.41
#